data_AF-A0A350C5P2-F1
#
_entry.id   AF-A0A350C5P2-F1
#
_cell.length_a   1.000
_cell.length_b   1.000
_cell.length_c   1.000
_cell.angle_alpha   90.00
_cell.angle_beta   90.00
_cell.angle_gamma   90.00
#
_symmetry.space_group_name_H-M   'P 1'
#
loop_
_entity.id
_entity.type
_entity.pdbx_description
1 polymer ?
#
loop_
_entity_poly.entity_id
_entity_poly.type
_entity_poly.pdbx_seq_one_letter_code
_entity_poly.pdbx_strand_id
1 'polypeptide(L)' 'MPETVIHDKTGYLTNVDSNELAQAILRYFEKRPANRFRKEIQKLKELYSWNHFGSKLVELYDKINT' A
#
# COMPACT_ATOMS: atom_id res chain seq x y z
N MET A 1 3.82 7.24 -6.85
CA MET A 1 3.47 7.05 -5.43
C MET A 1 2.03 6.55 -5.14
N PRO A 2 1.00 6.67 -6.00
CA PRO A 2 -0.31 6.07 -5.68
C PRO A 2 -0.25 4.52 -5.60
N GLU A 3 0.84 3.91 -6.08
CA GLU A 3 1.06 2.45 -6.04
C GLU A 3 1.35 1.93 -4.62
N THR A 4 1.88 2.78 -3.73
CA THR A 4 2.23 2.42 -2.35
C THR A 4 1.27 3.01 -1.32
N VAL A 5 0.68 4.17 -1.63
CA VAL A 5 -0.38 4.80 -0.82
C VAL A 5 -1.73 4.48 -1.43
N ILE A 6 -2.35 3.40 -0.96
CA ILE A 6 -3.68 2.95 -1.37
C ILE A 6 -4.71 3.63 -0.46
N HIS A 7 -5.59 4.44 -1.04
CA HIS A 7 -6.59 5.22 -0.31
C HIS A 7 -7.42 4.34 0.64
N ASP A 8 -7.55 4.80 1.89
CA ASP A 8 -8.23 4.18 3.03
C ASP A 8 -7.70 2.78 3.44
N LYS A 9 -6.61 2.31 2.82
CA LYS A 9 -5.92 1.07 3.18
C LYS A 9 -4.57 1.32 3.84
N THR A 10 -3.64 1.96 3.13
CA THR A 10 -2.28 2.26 3.65
C THR A 10 -2.08 3.73 3.96
N GLY A 11 -3.03 4.58 3.57
CA GLY A 11 -3.07 6.01 3.87
C GLY A 11 -4.30 6.66 3.25
N TYR A 12 -4.36 7.98 3.24
CA TYR A 12 -5.37 8.74 2.50
C TYR A 12 -4.72 9.39 1.28
N LEU A 13 -5.36 9.23 0.12
CA LEU A 13 -5.07 10.03 -1.06
C LEU A 13 -6.04 11.22 -1.11
N THR A 14 -5.52 12.39 -1.42
CA THR A 14 -6.26 13.66 -1.56
C THR A 14 -5.83 14.35 -2.84
N ASN A 15 -6.65 15.28 -3.32
CA ASN A 15 -6.21 16.27 -4.29
C ASN A 15 -5.20 17.22 -3.63
N VAL A 16 -4.53 18.05 -4.44
CA VAL A 16 -3.64 19.12 -3.96
C VAL A 16 -4.49 20.30 -3.51
N ASP A 17 -5.27 20.08 -2.45
CA ASP A 17 -6.16 21.06 -1.83
C ASP A 17 -5.93 21.08 -0.32
N SER A 18 -5.86 22.28 0.27
CA SER A 18 -5.55 22.46 1.68
C SER A 18 -6.64 21.93 2.60
N ASN A 19 -7.91 22.02 2.20
CA ASN A 19 -9.03 21.55 3.01
C ASN A 19 -9.10 20.01 3.00
N GLU A 20 -8.91 19.38 1.83
CA GLU A 20 -8.87 17.92 1.73
C GLU A 20 -7.71 17.33 2.55
N LEU A 21 -6.54 17.96 2.51
CA LEU A 21 -5.38 17.51 3.29
C LEU A 21 -5.64 17.64 4.80
N ALA A 22 -6.21 18.76 5.24
CA ALA A 22 -6.61 18.95 6.64
C ALA A 22 -7.63 17.88 7.09
N GLN A 23 -8.65 17.60 6.28
CA GLN A 23 -9.65 16.58 6.58
C GLN A 23 -9.04 15.18 6.66
N ALA A 24 -8.09 14.83 5.79
CA ALA A 24 -7.41 13.54 5.82
C ALA A 24 -6.60 13.35 7.11
N ILE A 25 -5.91 14.41 7.56
CA ILE A 25 -5.18 14.40 8.84
C ILE A 25 -6.14 14.21 10.01
N LEU A 26 -7.21 15.02 10.08
CA LEU A 26 -8.21 14.90 11.15
C LEU A 26 -8.84 13.50 11.17
N ARG A 27 -9.26 12.99 10.02
CA ARG A 27 -9.83 11.65 9.88
C ARG A 27 -8.89 10.56 10.39
N TYR A 28 -7.57 10.69 10.21
CA TYR A 28 -6.60 9.73 10.74
C TYR A 28 -6.61 9.73 12.28
N PHE A 29 -6.58 10.89 12.92
CA PHE A 29 -6.55 10.95 14.38
C PHE A 29 -7.90 10.61 15.02
N GLU A 30 -9.01 10.98 14.39
CA GLU A 30 -10.36 10.69 14.89
C GLU A 30 -10.73 9.20 14.76
N LYS A 31 -10.52 8.61 13.57
CA LYS A 31 -10.90 7.21 13.31
C LYS A 31 -9.87 6.19 13.81
N ARG A 32 -8.71 6.65 14.27
CA ARG A 32 -7.60 5.84 14.78
C ARG A 32 -7.30 4.59 13.91
N PRO A 33 -7.16 4.72 12.57
CA PRO A 33 -7.00 3.58 11.68
C PRO A 33 -5.58 2.98 11.74
N ALA A 34 -4.69 3.50 12.59
CA ALA A 34 -3.27 3.15 12.64
C ALA A 34 -3.00 1.63 12.63
N ASN A 35 -3.74 0.85 13.43
CA ASN A 35 -3.58 -0.60 13.46
C ASN A 35 -3.99 -1.27 12.14
N ARG A 36 -5.06 -0.79 11.51
CA ARG A 36 -5.52 -1.27 10.20
C ARG A 36 -4.51 -0.92 9.12
N PHE A 37 -4.08 0.33 9.07
CA PHE A 37 -3.09 0.82 8.10
C PHE A 37 -1.78 0.04 8.23
N ARG A 38 -1.31 -0.18 9.46
CA ARG A 38 -0.11 -0.98 9.71
C ARG A 38 -0.22 -2.39 9.12
N LYS A 39 -1.35 -3.07 9.30
CA LYS A 39 -1.58 -4.41 8.73
C LYS A 39 -1.57 -4.39 7.20
N GLU A 40 -2.23 -3.42 6.59
CA GLU A 40 -2.25 -3.30 5.12
C GLU A 40 -0.86 -2.93 4.55
N ILE A 41 -0.11 -2.07 5.24
CA ILE A 41 1.28 -1.74 4.87
C ILE A 41 2.18 -2.98 4.96
N GLN A 42 2.00 -3.82 5.99
CA GLN A 42 2.75 -5.08 6.12
C GLN A 42 2.49 -6.03 4.95
N LYS A 43 1.22 -6.23 4.57
CA LYS A 43 0.86 -7.03 3.38
C LYS A 43 1.48 -6.48 2.11
N LEU A 44 1.45 -5.16 1.94
CA LEU A 44 2.03 -4.50 0.76
C LEU A 44 3.55 -4.68 0.70
N LYS A 45 4.23 -4.63 1.86
CA LYS A 45 5.66 -4.90 1.97
C LYS A 45 6.01 -6.34 1.60
N GLU A 46 5.18 -7.31 1.98
CA GLU A 46 5.37 -8.71 1.61
C GLU A 46 5.22 -8.90 0.09
N LEU A 47 4.17 -8.32 -0.51
CA LEU A 47 3.91 -8.36 -1.94
C LEU A 47 5.07 -7.78 -2.76
N TYR A 48 5.62 -6.64 -2.34
CA TYR A 48 6.74 -5.99 -3.01
C TYR A 48 8.12 -6.38 -2.46
N SER A 49 8.20 -7.48 -1.69
CA SER A 49 9.48 -7.97 -1.17
C SER A 49 10.35 -8.59 -2.26
N TRP A 50 11.67 -8.54 -2.09
CA TRP A 50 12.62 -9.21 -2.98
C TRP A 50 12.38 -10.72 -3.07
N ASN A 51 11.95 -11.34 -1.98
CA ASN A 51 11.64 -12.77 -1.94
C ASN A 51 10.44 -13.08 -2.86
N HIS A 52 9.37 -12.29 -2.77
CA HIS A 52 8.20 -12.46 -3.64
C HIS A 52 8.53 -12.16 -5.10
N PHE A 53 9.32 -11.12 -5.36
CA PHE A 53 9.78 -10.81 -6.71
C PHE A 53 10.61 -11.95 -7.32
N GLY A 54 11.58 -12.47 -6.56
CA GLY A 54 12.41 -13.59 -6.99
C GLY A 54 11.58 -14.85 -7.29
N SER A 55 10.60 -15.19 -6.45
CA SER A 55 9.73 -16.33 -6.72
C SER A 55 8.91 -16.15 -8.00
N LYS A 56 8.42 -14.94 -8.28
CA LYS A 56 7.69 -14.65 -9.52
C LYS A 56 8.57 -14.73 -10.77
N LEU A 57 9.85 -14.39 -10.68
CA LEU A 57 10.78 -14.57 -11.79
C LEU A 57 11.02 -16.06 -12.12
N VAL A 58 11.17 -16.90 -11.09
CA VAL A 58 11.31 -18.35 -11.28
C VAL A 58 10.03 -18.94 -11.89
N GLU A 59 8.86 -18.60 -11.34
CA GLU A 59 7.56 -19.03 -11.91
C GLU A 59 7.40 -18.62 -13.39
N LEU A 60 7.89 -17.44 -13.76
CA LEU A 60 7.85 -16.96 -15.14
C LEU A 60 8.80 -17.76 -16.04
N TYR A 61 10.03 -18.01 -15.58
CA TYR A 61 11.01 -18.80 -16.32
C TYR A 61 10.49 -20.22 -16.60
N ASP A 62 9.92 -20.88 -15.60
CA ASP A 62 9.39 -22.24 -15.74
C ASP A 62 8.26 -22.29 -16.77
N LYS A 63 7.36 -21.29 -16.78
CA LYS A 63 6.26 -21.18 -17.75
C LYS A 63 6.71 -20.91 -19.19
N ILE A 64 7.87 -20.29 -19.39
CA ILE A 64 8.38 -20.01 -20.73
C ILE A 64 9.08 -21.24 -21.31
N ASN A 65 9.66 -22.09 -20.45
CA ASN A 65 10.44 -23.27 -20.85
C ASN A 65 9.66 -24.60 -20.79
N THR A 66 8.37 -24.56 -20.44
CA THR A 66 7.44 -25.71 -20.45
C THR A 66 6.38 -25.49 -21.52
#